data_AF-G1Q3H4-F1
#
_entry.id   AF-G1Q3H4-F1
#
_cell.length_a   1.000
_cell.length_b   1.000
_cell.length_c   1.000
_cell.angle_alpha   90.00
_cell.angle_beta   90.00
_cell.angle_gamma   90.00
#
_symmetry.space_group_name_H-M   'P 1'
#
loop_
_entity.id
_entity.type
_entity.pdbx_description
1 polymer ?
#
loop_
_entity_poly.entity_id
_entity_poly.type
_entity_poly.pdbx_seq_one_letter_code
_entity_poly.pdbx_strand_id
1 'polypeptide(L)'
;MAGLLKTTGLPGRAACESPQERLSILYTKILDSVSLRTQGATYRKYTEEITNEKLDMVKAKPDVRKLEDRFQGGQIEEVILQAENVLSLVRTMIRWKPWEPLVQ
;
A
#
# COMPACT_ATOMS: atom_id res chain seq x y z
N MET A 1 5.86 27.89 -0.58
CA MET A 1 5.27 27.36 0.67
C MET A 1 4.11 26.46 0.28
N ALA A 2 4.36 25.16 0.05
CA ALA A 2 3.31 24.22 -0.32
C ALA A 2 2.38 24.03 0.89
N GLY A 3 1.11 24.39 0.72
CA GLY A 3 0.11 24.28 1.78
C GLY A 3 -0.11 22.83 2.16
N LEU A 4 0.55 22.40 3.23
CA LEU A 4 0.20 21.21 3.99
C LEU A 4 -1.27 21.38 4.41
N LEU A 5 -2.15 20.48 3.99
CA LEU A 5 -3.54 20.49 4.45
C LEU A 5 -3.53 20.36 5.98
N LYS A 6 -3.95 21.40 6.71
CA LYS A 6 -3.98 21.41 8.19
C LYS A 6 -4.83 20.28 8.77
N THR A 7 -5.78 19.77 7.99
CA THR A 7 -6.65 18.63 8.31
C THR A 7 -7.05 17.92 7.02
N THR A 8 -7.13 16.60 7.03
CA THR A 8 -7.63 15.76 5.91
C THR A 8 -9.12 16.00 5.59
N GLY A 9 -9.86 16.64 6.50
CA GLY A 9 -11.31 16.84 6.38
C GLY A 9 -12.11 15.56 6.60
N LEU A 10 -11.44 14.43 6.90
CA LEU A 10 -12.05 13.13 7.15
C LEU A 10 -12.04 12.85 8.66
N PRO A 11 -13.19 12.47 9.25
CA PRO A 11 -13.27 12.20 10.68
C PRO A 11 -12.37 11.03 11.06
N GLY A 12 -11.59 11.20 12.13
CA GLY A 12 -10.69 10.16 12.64
C GLY A 12 -9.39 9.97 11.86
N ARG A 13 -9.09 10.78 10.81
CA ARG A 13 -7.86 10.64 10.02
C ARG A 13 -6.92 11.83 10.19
N ALA A 14 -5.81 11.62 10.89
CA ALA A 14 -4.78 12.64 11.06
C ALA A 14 -3.99 12.85 9.76
N ALA A 15 -3.59 14.10 9.50
CA ALA A 15 -2.70 14.43 8.39
C ALA A 15 -1.32 13.82 8.65
N CYS A 16 -0.74 13.19 7.63
CA CYS A 16 0.61 12.63 7.75
C CYS A 16 1.64 13.67 7.27
N GLU A 17 2.64 13.99 8.09
CA GLU A 17 3.66 14.98 7.71
C GLU A 17 4.60 14.48 6.60
N SER A 18 4.88 13.17 6.56
CA SER A 18 5.76 12.54 5.54
C SER A 18 5.12 11.30 4.89
N PRO A 19 4.08 11.48 4.05
CA PRO A 19 3.32 10.37 3.48
C PRO A 19 4.16 9.47 2.55
N GLN A 20 5.13 10.05 1.84
CA GLN A 20 6.00 9.32 0.91
C GLN A 20 6.91 8.31 1.62
N GLU A 21 7.50 8.71 2.75
CA GLU A 21 8.38 7.86 3.55
C GLU A 21 7.56 6.74 4.19
N ARG A 22 6.40 7.08 4.74
CA ARG A 22 5.47 6.10 5.31
C ARG A 22 5.02 5.07 4.27
N LEU A 23 4.63 5.51 3.07
CA LEU A 23 4.24 4.61 1.98
C LEU A 23 5.40 3.72 1.52
N SER A 24 6.61 4.28 1.41
CA SER A 24 7.80 3.51 1.05
C SER A 24 8.05 2.38 2.05
N ILE A 25 7.97 2.68 3.36
CA ILE A 25 8.13 1.68 4.43
C ILE A 25 7.02 0.62 4.39
N LEU A 26 5.77 1.01 4.08
CA LEU A 26 4.66 0.06 4.02
C LEU A 26 4.79 -0.87 2.81
N TYR A 27 5.11 -0.35 1.64
CA TYR A 27 5.27 -1.15 0.43
C TYR A 27 6.46 -2.10 0.51
N THR A 28 7.60 -1.69 1.07
CA THR A 28 8.73 -2.62 1.30
C THR A 28 8.34 -3.75 2.24
N LYS A 29 7.65 -3.44 3.35
CA LYS A 29 7.12 -4.47 4.28
C LYS A 29 6.15 -5.44 3.62
N ILE A 30 5.30 -4.96 2.71
CA ILE A 30 4.39 -5.80 1.94
C ILE A 30 5.19 -6.74 1.04
N LEU A 31 6.14 -6.23 0.25
CA LEU A 31 6.99 -7.02 -0.63
C LEU A 31 7.77 -8.10 0.14
N ASP A 32 8.36 -7.75 1.28
CA ASP A 32 9.07 -8.70 2.15
C ASP A 32 8.13 -9.81 2.66
N SER A 33 6.93 -9.41 3.13
CA SER A 33 5.95 -10.34 3.68
C SER A 33 5.40 -11.32 2.65
N VAL A 34 5.16 -10.84 1.43
CA VAL A 34 4.67 -11.63 0.29
C VAL A 34 5.76 -12.58 -0.21
N SER A 35 6.98 -12.07 -0.38
CA SER A 35 8.13 -12.82 -0.94
C SER A 35 8.51 -14.03 -0.11
N LEU A 36 8.45 -13.91 1.22
CA LEU A 36 8.92 -14.93 2.16
C LEU A 36 8.07 -16.22 2.15
N ARG A 37 6.76 -16.13 1.86
CA ARG A 37 5.81 -17.20 2.22
C ARG A 37 4.93 -17.74 1.10
N THR A 38 4.91 -17.09 -0.06
CA THR A 38 3.97 -17.45 -1.14
C THR A 38 4.68 -17.80 -2.45
N GLN A 39 5.72 -18.64 -2.39
CA GLN A 39 6.38 -19.17 -3.59
C GLN A 39 5.38 -20.00 -4.41
N GLY A 40 4.83 -19.42 -5.49
CA GLY A 40 3.97 -20.10 -6.46
C GLY A 40 2.49 -19.66 -6.49
N ALA A 41 2.03 -18.78 -5.60
CA ALA A 41 0.64 -18.33 -5.60
C ALA A 41 0.38 -17.24 -6.64
N THR A 42 -0.70 -17.33 -7.41
CA THR A 42 -1.13 -16.26 -8.34
C THR A 42 -1.35 -14.92 -7.61
N TYR A 43 -1.82 -14.98 -6.35
CA TYR A 43 -1.95 -13.82 -5.47
C TYR A 43 -0.64 -13.04 -5.28
N ARG A 44 0.49 -13.75 -5.18
CA ARG A 44 1.82 -13.14 -5.04
C ARG A 44 2.16 -12.29 -6.26
N LYS A 45 2.05 -12.88 -7.45
CA LYS A 45 2.43 -12.23 -8.71
C LYS A 45 1.75 -10.86 -8.86
N TYR A 46 0.43 -10.84 -8.71
CA TYR A 46 -0.34 -9.59 -8.83
C TYR A 46 -0.09 -8.61 -7.69
N THR A 47 0.10 -9.10 -6.46
CA THR A 47 0.39 -8.22 -5.32
C THR A 47 1.76 -7.57 -5.47
N GLU A 48 2.77 -8.31 -5.93
CA GLU A 48 4.12 -7.78 -6.20
C GLU A 48 4.11 -6.78 -7.35
N GLU A 49 3.43 -7.09 -8.46
CA GLU A 49 3.28 -6.19 -9.61
C GLU A 49 2.65 -4.85 -9.20
N ILE A 50 1.49 -4.88 -8.56
CA ILE A 50 0.78 -3.68 -8.10
C ILE A 50 1.62 -2.91 -7.06
N THR A 51 2.28 -3.61 -6.14
CA THR A 51 3.07 -2.96 -5.08
C THR A 51 4.33 -2.31 -5.66
N ASN A 52 4.98 -2.93 -6.64
CA ASN A 52 6.16 -2.37 -7.31
C ASN A 52 5.79 -1.13 -8.13
N GLU A 53 4.70 -1.17 -8.91
CA GLU A 53 4.22 0.00 -9.64
C GLU A 53 3.95 1.18 -8.70
N LYS A 54 3.24 0.92 -7.59
CA LYS A 54 2.94 1.93 -6.57
C LYS A 54 4.19 2.45 -5.87
N LEU A 55 5.16 1.57 -5.59
CA LEU A 55 6.43 1.96 -4.99
C LEU A 55 7.27 2.83 -5.93
N ASP A 56 7.29 2.51 -7.23
CA ASP A 56 8.03 3.30 -8.23
C ASP A 56 7.39 4.68 -8.44
N MET A 57 6.06 4.76 -8.40
CA MET A 57 5.35 6.05 -8.37
C MET A 57 5.72 6.91 -7.15
N VAL A 58 5.87 6.30 -5.96
CA VAL A 58 6.31 7.01 -4.74
C VAL A 58 7.78 7.43 -4.83
N LYS A 59 8.66 6.56 -5.36
CA LYS A 59 10.09 6.86 -5.55
C LYS A 59 10.36 7.97 -6.55
N ALA A 60 9.47 8.18 -7.52
CA ALA A 60 9.55 9.31 -8.44
C ALA A 60 9.43 10.69 -7.74
N LYS A 61 9.13 10.71 -6.42
CA LYS A 61 9.02 11.90 -5.56
C LYS A 61 8.22 13.07 -6.19
N PRO A 62 7.03 12.83 -6.78
CA PRO A 62 6.20 13.94 -7.21
C PRO A 62 5.60 14.67 -6.00
N ASP A 63 5.17 15.92 -6.20
CA ASP A 63 4.37 16.64 -5.22
C ASP A 63 3.18 15.79 -4.75
N VAL A 64 2.78 15.89 -3.48
CA VAL A 64 1.70 15.07 -2.89
C VAL A 64 0.43 15.10 -3.76
N ARG A 65 0.04 16.26 -4.29
CA ARG A 65 -1.13 16.40 -5.17
C ARG A 65 -1.00 15.61 -6.48
N LYS A 66 0.17 15.69 -7.12
CA LYS A 66 0.46 14.92 -8.35
C LYS A 66 0.50 13.43 -8.07
N LEU A 67 0.91 13.04 -6.86
CA LEU A 67 0.89 11.66 -6.41
C LEU A 67 -0.56 11.18 -6.27
N GLU A 68 -1.43 11.96 -5.61
CA GLU A 68 -2.87 11.67 -5.47
C GLU A 68 -3.55 11.52 -6.85
N ASP A 69 -3.29 12.43 -7.78
CA ASP A 69 -3.82 12.37 -9.15
C ASP A 69 -3.40 11.09 -9.89
N ARG A 70 -2.15 10.64 -9.68
CA ARG A 70 -1.62 9.40 -10.28
C ARG A 70 -2.22 8.15 -9.64
N PHE A 71 -2.42 8.16 -8.33
CA PHE A 71 -3.00 7.01 -7.62
C PHE A 71 -4.48 6.84 -7.91
N GLN A 72 -5.21 7.90 -8.29
CA GLN A 72 -6.66 7.91 -8.50
C GLN A 72 -7.44 7.31 -7.29
N GLY A 73 -6.84 7.35 -6.10
CA GLY A 73 -7.28 6.64 -4.90
C GLY A 73 -7.85 7.54 -3.81
N GLY A 74 -8.15 8.79 -4.14
CA GLY A 74 -8.55 9.82 -3.18
C GLY A 74 -7.34 10.52 -2.55
N GLN A 75 -7.46 10.86 -1.27
CA GLN A 75 -6.39 11.55 -0.55
C GLN A 75 -5.22 10.61 -0.22
N ILE A 76 -4.02 11.15 -0.03
CA ILE A 76 -2.83 10.33 0.24
C ILE A 76 -2.96 9.48 1.52
N GLU A 77 -3.72 9.95 2.52
CA GLU A 77 -3.99 9.19 3.74
C GLU A 77 -4.89 7.97 3.52
N GLU A 78 -5.75 8.00 2.49
CA GLU A 78 -6.59 6.89 2.06
C GLU A 78 -5.73 5.78 1.47
N VAL A 79 -4.73 6.20 0.68
CA VAL A 79 -3.73 5.31 0.09
C VAL A 79 -2.86 4.67 1.18
N ILE A 80 -2.48 5.42 2.21
CA ILE A 80 -1.74 4.89 3.36
C ILE A 80 -2.59 3.82 4.07
N LEU A 81 -3.86 4.11 4.36
CA LEU A 81 -4.77 3.16 4.99
C LEU A 81 -4.95 1.91 4.12
N GLN A 82 -5.07 2.07 2.81
CA GLN A 82 -5.13 0.96 1.88
C GLN A 82 -3.88 0.08 1.97
N ALA A 83 -2.69 0.67 2.03
CA ALA A 83 -1.44 -0.08 2.18
C ALA A 83 -1.38 -0.84 3.53
N GLU A 84 -1.85 -0.24 4.62
CA GLU A 84 -1.94 -0.93 5.93
C GLU A 84 -2.91 -2.11 5.90
N ASN A 85 -4.07 -1.93 5.26
CA ASN A 85 -5.05 -2.99 5.07
C ASN A 85 -4.49 -4.13 4.21
N VAL A 86 -3.75 -3.81 3.14
CA VAL A 86 -3.07 -4.81 2.31
C VAL A 86 -2.02 -5.58 3.11
N LEU A 87 -1.24 -4.91 3.96
CA LEU A 87 -0.28 -5.58 4.83
C LEU A 87 -0.97 -6.55 5.81
N SER A 88 -2.09 -6.14 6.40
CA SER A 88 -2.91 -7.00 7.27
C SER A 88 -3.49 -8.20 6.51
N LEU A 89 -3.98 -7.96 5.29
CA LEU A 89 -4.49 -8.99 4.39
C LEU A 89 -3.40 -10.01 4.08
N VAL A 90 -2.20 -9.57 3.68
CA VAL A 90 -1.06 -10.48 3.38
C VAL A 90 -0.77 -11.39 4.58
N ARG A 91 -0.74 -10.85 5.80
CA ARG A 91 -0.54 -11.65 7.02
C ARG A 91 -1.65 -12.67 7.25
N THR A 92 -2.89 -12.32 6.91
CA THR A 92 -4.05 -13.21 7.02
C THR A 92 -4.03 -14.29 5.93
N MET A 93 -3.70 -13.92 4.69
CA MET A 93 -3.53 -14.84 3.57
C MET A 93 -2.46 -15.89 3.84
N ILE A 94 -1.36 -15.51 4.49
CA ILE A 94 -0.33 -16.45 4.96
C ILE A 94 -0.91 -17.51 5.90
N ARG A 95 -1.81 -17.12 6.80
CA ARG A 95 -2.42 -18.04 7.76
C ARG A 95 -3.44 -18.96 7.08
N TRP A 96 -4.23 -18.43 6.15
CA TRP A 96 -5.34 -19.15 5.53
C TRP A 96 -4.95 -19.96 4.30
N LYS A 97 -3.83 -19.62 3.65
CA LYS A 97 -3.30 -20.28 2.47
C LYS A 97 -4.35 -20.61 1.40
N PRO A 98 -5.12 -19.63 0.92
CA PRO A 98 -6.22 -19.88 -0.05
C PRO A 98 -5.76 -20.38 -1.42
N TRP A 99 -4.44 -20.45 -1.66
CA TRP A 99 -3.86 -21.07 -2.85
C TRP A 99 -3.73 -22.60 -2.73
N GLU A 100 -4.02 -23.19 -1.57
CA GLU A 100 -4.19 -24.64 -1.44
C GLU A 100 -5.44 -25.09 -2.21
N PRO A 101 -5.46 -26.33 -2.73
CA PRO A 101 -6.61 -26.85 -3.45
C PRO A 101 -7.86 -26.84 -2.58
N LEU A 102 -9.02 -26.66 -3.22
CA LEU A 102 -10.32 -26.62 -2.55
C LEU A 102 -10.53 -27.91 -1.73
N VAL A 103 -10.80 -27.75 -0.44
CA VAL A 103 -11.18 -28.85 0.44
C VAL A 103 -12.67 -29.11 0.24
N GLN A 104 -13.04 -30.35 -0.11
CA GLN A 104 -14.44 -30.79 -0.23
C GLN A 104 -15.07 -31.09 1.12
#